data_AF-A0A1I5F1S6-F1
#
_entry.id   AF-A0A1I5F1S6-F1
#
_cell.length_a   1.000
_cell.length_b   1.000
_cell.length_c   1.000
_cell.angle_alpha   90.00
_cell.angle_beta   90.00
_cell.angle_gamma   90.00
#
_symmetry.space_group_name_H-M   'P 1'
#
loop_
_entity.id
_entity.type
_entity.pdbx_description
1 polymer ?
#
loop_
_entity_poly.entity_id
_entity_poly.type
_entity_poly.pdbx_seq_one_letter_code
_entity_poly.pdbx_strand_id
1 'polypeptide(L)' 'MWILLEYGAWAISAGILLWMLADAARVNREFDEDTLLSSLEGIDELLEHGDVPEAKEH' A
#
# COMPACT_ATOMS: atom_id res chain seq x y z
N MET A 1 3.37 39.23 1.06
CA MET A 1 4.50 38.28 1.21
C MET A 1 4.05 36.85 1.51
N TRP A 2 2.88 36.63 2.14
CA TRP A 2 2.30 35.30 2.36
C TRP A 2 1.87 34.54 1.09
N ILE A 3 1.49 35.26 0.03
CA ILE A 3 1.04 34.68 -1.25
C ILE A 3 2.09 33.72 -1.86
N LEU A 4 3.37 34.09 -1.81
CA LEU A 4 4.44 33.22 -2.34
C LEU A 4 4.60 31.94 -1.51
N LEU A 5 4.43 32.04 -0.20
CA LEU A 5 4.46 30.88 0.70
C LEU A 5 3.25 29.98 0.49
N GLU A 6 2.07 30.57 0.25
CA GLU A 6 0.84 29.84 -0.05
C GLU A 6 0.95 29.06 -1.37
N TYR A 7 1.40 29.72 -2.45
CA TYR A 7 1.66 29.04 -3.72
C TYR A 7 2.77 27.98 -3.60
N GLY A 8 3.80 28.24 -2.80
CA GLY A 8 4.84 27.26 -2.50
C GLY A 8 4.28 26.02 -1.80
N ALA A 9 3.42 26.18 -0.79
CA ALA A 9 2.77 25.09 -0.08
C ALA A 9 1.86 24.27 -1.01
N TRP A 10 1.07 24.94 -1.85
CA TRP A 10 0.24 24.29 -2.86
C TRP A 10 1.06 23.52 -3.90
N ALA A 11 2.17 24.10 -4.38
CA ALA A 11 3.05 23.42 -5.33
C ALA A 11 3.68 22.15 -4.73
N ILE A 12 4.12 22.21 -3.48
CA ILE A 12 4.66 21.05 -2.77
C ILE A 12 3.58 19.98 -2.58
N SER A 13 2.38 20.37 -2.14
CA SER A 13 1.25 19.45 -1.96
C SER A 13 0.88 18.75 -3.26
N ALA A 14 0.76 19.51 -4.36
CA ALA A 14 0.49 18.95 -5.69
C ALA A 14 1.61 18.01 -6.16
N GLY A 15 2.88 18.35 -5.89
CA GLY A 15 4.02 17.50 -6.19
C GLY A 15 3.99 16.16 -5.45
N ILE A 16 3.67 16.18 -4.15
CA ILE A 16 3.53 14.96 -3.35
C ILE A 16 2.35 14.11 -3.87
N LEU A 17 1.22 14.73 -4.19
CA LEU A 17 0.07 14.02 -4.73
C LEU A 17 0.40 13.34 -6.06
N LEU A 18 1.08 14.05 -6.98
CA LEU A 18 1.54 13.47 -8.25
C LEU A 18 2.51 12.32 -8.02
N TRP A 19 3.41 12.44 -7.05
CA TRP A 19 4.35 11.38 -6.71
C TRP A 19 3.63 10.13 -6.18
N MET A 20 2.65 10.29 -5.29
CA MET A 20 1.82 9.19 -4.77
C MET A 20 1.06 8.49 -5.90
N LEU A 21 0.47 9.24 -6.83
CA LEU A 21 -0.25 8.66 -7.97
C LEU A 21 0.68 7.90 -8.91
N ALA A 22 1.88 8.43 -9.18
CA ALA A 22 2.88 7.75 -10.00
C ALA A 22 3.37 6.46 -9.34
N ASP A 23 3.54 6.48 -8.01
CA ASP A 23 3.93 5.31 -7.22
C ASP A 23 2.82 4.24 -7.25
N ALA A 24 1.58 4.62 -6.94
CA ALA A 24 0.43 3.71 -7.03
C ALA A 24 0.28 3.11 -8.44
N ALA A 25 0.43 3.92 -9.49
CA ALA A 25 0.37 3.44 -10.87
C ALA A 25 1.54 2.51 -11.23
N ARG A 26 2.73 2.69 -10.64
CA ARG A 26 3.86 1.78 -10.81
C ARG A 26 3.57 0.44 -10.14
N VAL A 27 3.20 0.46 -8.85
CA VAL A 27 2.87 -0.73 -8.06
C VAL A 27 1.74 -1.54 -8.72
N ASN A 28 0.68 -0.87 -9.17
CA ASN A 28 -0.44 -1.52 -9.87
C ASN A 28 -0.04 -2.19 -11.20
N ARG A 29 1.10 -1.81 -11.80
CA ARG A 29 1.61 -2.45 -13.02
C ARG A 29 2.62 -3.55 -12.74
N GLU A 30 3.25 -3.51 -11.58
CA GLU A 30 4.31 -4.44 -11.18
C GLU A 30 3.74 -5.67 -10.47
N PHE A 31 2.63 -5.51 -9.74
CA PHE A 31 1.96 -6.59 -9.02
C PHE A 31 0.58 -6.87 -9.61
N ASP A 32 0.24 -8.14 -9.77
CA ASP A 32 -1.09 -8.59 -10.17
C ASP A 32 -2.14 -8.29 -9.09
N GLU A 33 -3.39 -8.11 -9.50
CA GLU A 33 -4.52 -7.78 -8.62
C GLU A 33 -4.73 -8.83 -7.52
N ASP A 34 -4.46 -10.10 -7.83
CA ASP A 34 -4.49 -11.19 -6.85
C ASP A 34 -3.47 -10.99 -5.73
N THR A 35 -2.28 -10.48 -6.04
CA THR A 35 -1.26 -10.15 -5.04
C THR A 35 -1.67 -8.93 -4.21
N LEU A 36 -2.20 -7.89 -4.85
CA LEU A 36 -2.61 -6.65 -4.16
C LEU A 36 -3.85 -6.83 -3.26
N LEU A 37 -4.74 -7.77 -3.60
CA LEU A 37 -5.94 -8.09 -2.84
C LEU A 37 -5.80 -9.32 -1.94
N SER A 38 -4.66 -10.02 -2.00
CA SER A 38 -4.38 -11.16 -1.15
C SER A 38 -4.21 -10.72 0.30
N SER A 39 -5.18 -11.06 1.16
CA SER A 39 -5.03 -11.01 2.62
C SER A 39 -4.25 -12.21 3.18
N LEU A 40 -3.66 -13.06 2.32
CA LEU A 40 -2.87 -14.24 2.70
C LEU A 40 -1.36 -13.93 2.83
N GLU A 41 -0.91 -12.69 2.63
CA GLU A 41 0.47 -12.28 2.91
C GLU A 41 0.78 -12.55 4.40
N GLY A 42 1.50 -13.65 4.68
CA GLY A 42 1.80 -14.13 6.04
C GLY A 42 1.12 -15.47 6.42
N ILE A 43 0.12 -15.95 5.69
CA ILE A 43 -0.43 -17.31 5.91
C ILE A 43 0.58 -18.37 5.49
N ASP A 44 1.33 -18.13 4.42
CA ASP A 44 2.37 -19.06 3.98
C ASP A 44 3.46 -19.23 5.06
N GLU A 45 3.85 -18.14 5.73
CA GLU A 45 4.77 -18.18 6.89
C GLU A 45 4.15 -18.89 8.12
N LEU A 46 2.85 -18.69 8.39
CA LEU A 46 2.13 -19.36 9.48
C LEU A 46 1.97 -20.87 9.24
N LEU A 47 1.71 -21.27 8.00
CA LEU A 47 1.63 -22.67 7.57
C LEU A 47 3.02 -23.33 7.61
N GLU A 48 4.07 -22.59 7.27
CA GLU A 48 5.47 -23.05 7.36
C GLU A 48 5.93 -23.21 8.82
N HIS A 49 5.47 -22.35 9.74
CA HIS A 49 5.78 -22.46 11.17
C HIS A 49 4.90 -23.45 11.96
N GLY A 50 3.81 -23.97 11.36
CA GLY A 50 2.96 -24.98 11.99
C GLY A 50 2.10 -24.48 13.16
N ASP A 51 2.06 -23.17 13.42
CA ASP A 51 1.28 -22.53 14.49
C ASP A 51 -0.19 -22.29 14.08
N VAL A 52 -0.82 -23.27 13.43
CA VAL A 52 -2.24 -23.19 13.07
C VAL A 52 -3.06 -23.62 14.29
N PRO A 53 -3.82 -22.73 14.96
CA PRO A 53 -4.73 -23.15 16.02
C PRO A 53 -5.81 -24.01 15.37
N GLU A 54 -5.74 -25.31 15.63
CA GLU A 54 -6.73 -26.31 15.21
C GLU A 54 -8.12 -25.77 15.54
N ALA A 55 -8.87 -25.37 14.51
CA ALA A 55 -10.24 -24.91 14.66
C ALA A 55 -11.05 -26.11 15.14
N LYS A 56 -11.28 -26.18 16.46
CA LYS A 56 -12.11 -27.20 17.07
C LYS A 56 -13.53 -27.05 16.52
N GLU A 57 -13.89 -27.93 15.58
CA GLU A 57 -15.28 -28.18 15.22
C GLU A 57 -16.02 -28.67 16.47
N HIS A 58 -17.13 -27.99 16.78
CA HIS A 58 -18.11 -28.37 17.79
C HIS A 58 -19.40 -28.81 17.10
#